data_AF-A0A945KXG1-F1
#
_entry.id   AF-A0A945KXG1-F1
#
_cell.length_a   1.000
_cell.length_b   1.000
_cell.length_c   1.000
_cell.angle_alpha   90.00
_cell.angle_beta   90.00
_cell.angle_gamma   90.00
#
_symmetry.space_group_name_H-M   'P 1'
#
loop_
_entity.id
_entity.type
_entity.pdbx_description
1 polymer ?
#
loop_
_entity_poly.entity_id
_entity_poly.type
_entity_poly.pdbx_seq_one_letter_code
_entity_poly.pdbx_strand_id
1 'polypeptide(L)'
;MEQTKDSIDICGVLVHTSKGKEEEVKNALSIIEGVEVHHTTQDSRLLVTIELQGRQQIMDTMGSFNDIPYVISTVLTYQHSEEV
;
A
#
# COMPACT_ATOMS: atom_id res chain seq x y z
N MET A 1 -18.92 22.21 3.30
CA MET A 1 -18.79 21.23 4.39
C MET A 1 -18.89 19.88 3.73
N GLU A 2 -17.75 19.27 3.43
CA GLU A 2 -17.70 17.95 2.82
C GLU A 2 -18.16 16.97 3.90
N GLN A 3 -19.24 16.23 3.66
CA GLN A 3 -19.66 15.19 4.59
C GLN A 3 -18.58 14.13 4.60
N THR A 4 -17.85 13.99 5.70
CA THR A 4 -17.03 12.82 5.96
C THR A 4 -17.99 11.67 6.21
N LYS A 5 -18.37 10.99 5.12
CA LYS A 5 -19.03 9.70 5.22
C LYS A 5 -17.96 8.72 5.65
N ASP A 6 -18.15 8.09 6.80
CA ASP A 6 -17.25 7.03 7.21
C ASP A 6 -17.31 5.95 6.14
N SER A 7 -16.16 5.65 5.53
CA SER A 7 -16.00 4.61 4.52
C SER A 7 -14.79 3.77 4.86
N ILE A 8 -14.92 2.46 4.68
CA ILE A 8 -13.77 1.56 4.65
C ILE A 8 -13.29 1.53 3.21
N ASP A 9 -12.03 1.88 3.01
CA ASP A 9 -11.40 1.83 1.70
C ASP A 9 -10.38 0.67 1.69
N ILE A 10 -10.36 -0.09 0.59
CA ILE A 10 -9.42 -1.19 0.37
C ILE A 10 -8.73 -0.97 -0.97
N CYS A 11 -7.41 -0.96 -0.98
CA CYS A 11 -6.60 -0.75 -2.18
C CYS A 11 -5.59 -1.86 -2.39
N GLY A 12 -5.54 -2.39 -3.62
CA GLY A 12 -4.48 -3.26 -4.10
C GLY A 12 -3.36 -2.41 -4.68
N VAL A 13 -2.13 -2.64 -4.21
CA VAL A 13 -0.95 -1.86 -4.57
C VAL A 13 0.18 -2.79 -4.95
N LEU A 14 0.86 -2.48 -6.05
CA LEU A 14 2.06 -3.16 -6.51
C LEU A 14 3.27 -2.27 -6.23
N VAL A 15 4.16 -2.73 -5.36
CA VAL A 15 5.38 -2.01 -4.99
C VAL A 15 6.56 -2.66 -5.71
N HIS A 16 7.19 -1.94 -6.62
CA HIS A 16 8.41 -2.40 -7.28
C HIS A 16 9.63 -2.02 -6.44
N THR A 17 10.50 -2.99 -6.20
CA THR A 17 11.66 -2.85 -5.33
C THR A 17 12.94 -3.11 -6.10
N SER A 18 14.06 -2.64 -5.55
CA SER A 18 15.38 -3.02 -6.06
C SER A 18 15.61 -4.51 -5.86
N LYS A 19 16.13 -5.18 -6.88
CA LYS A 19 16.39 -6.63 -6.84
C LYS A 19 17.27 -7.03 -5.64
N GLY A 20 16.84 -8.02 -4.87
CA GLY A 20 17.52 -8.50 -3.68
C GLY A 20 17.21 -7.69 -2.40
N LYS A 21 16.32 -6.71 -2.48
CA LYS A 21 15.86 -5.87 -1.35
C LYS A 21 14.39 -6.10 -0.99
N GLU A 22 13.75 -7.07 -1.61
CA GLU A 22 12.33 -7.38 -1.45
C GLU A 22 11.97 -7.63 0.01
N GLU A 23 12.78 -8.41 0.73
CA GLU A 23 12.51 -8.74 2.13
C GLU A 23 12.71 -7.53 3.08
N GLU A 24 13.65 -6.64 2.76
CA GLU A 24 13.89 -5.42 3.54
C GLU A 24 12.71 -4.45 3.40
N VAL A 25 12.23 -4.25 2.16
CA VAL A 25 11.04 -3.43 1.90
C VAL A 25 9.80 -4.08 2.50
N LYS A 26 9.62 -5.40 2.35
CA LYS A 26 8.50 -6.12 2.94
C LYS A 26 8.44 -5.93 4.46
N ASN A 27 9.56 -6.09 5.16
CA ASN A 27 9.62 -5.87 6.61
C ASN A 27 9.27 -4.42 7.00
N ALA A 28 9.69 -3.44 6.20
CA ALA A 28 9.34 -2.04 6.43
C ALA A 28 7.84 -1.76 6.18
N LEU A 29 7.23 -2.41 5.19
CA LEU A 29 5.80 -2.26 4.90
C LEU A 29 4.93 -2.97 5.95
N SER A 30 5.33 -4.15 6.42
CA SER A 30 4.56 -4.97 7.36
C SER A 30 4.39 -4.38 8.76
N ILE A 31 5.08 -3.28 9.09
CA ILE A 31 4.90 -2.55 10.36
C ILE A 31 3.94 -1.36 10.22
N ILE A 32 3.51 -1.02 9.01
CA ILE A 32 2.57 0.07 8.77
C ILE A 32 1.16 -0.46 9.04
N GLU A 33 0.42 0.25 9.91
CA GLU A 33 -0.96 -0.11 10.23
C GLU A 33 -1.84 -0.10 8.97
N GLY A 34 -2.69 -1.12 8.83
CA GLY A 34 -3.56 -1.27 7.67
C GLY A 34 -2.85 -1.74 6.39
N VAL A 35 -1.58 -2.13 6.44
CA VAL A 35 -0.82 -2.61 5.29
C VAL A 35 -0.47 -4.10 5.43
N GLU A 36 -0.84 -4.90 4.43
CA GLU A 36 -0.49 -6.32 4.36
C GLU A 36 0.27 -6.64 3.06
N VAL A 37 1.40 -7.34 3.17
CA VAL A 37 2.17 -7.83 2.01
C VAL A 37 1.86 -9.31 1.80
N HIS A 38 1.18 -9.63 0.70
CA HIS A 38 0.71 -11.00 0.44
C HIS A 38 1.71 -11.85 -0.36
N HIS A 39 2.46 -11.24 -1.28
CA HIS A 39 3.34 -11.99 -2.17
C HIS A 39 4.51 -11.15 -2.71
N THR A 40 5.62 -11.83 -3.00
CA THR A 40 6.76 -11.27 -3.73
C THR A 40 6.90 -12.01 -5.05
N THR A 41 6.82 -11.27 -6.16
CA THR A 41 6.94 -11.83 -7.51
C THR A 41 8.41 -12.09 -7.87
N GLN A 42 8.64 -12.86 -8.95
CA GLN A 42 9.99 -13.12 -9.46
C GLN A 42 10.69 -11.89 -10.04
N ASP A 43 9.93 -10.84 -10.38
CA ASP A 43 10.43 -9.57 -10.94
C ASP A 43 10.52 -8.45 -9.89
N SER A 44 10.77 -8.81 -8.63
CA SER A 44 11.06 -7.88 -7.53
C SER A 44 9.89 -6.94 -7.18
N ARG A 45 8.65 -7.42 -7.31
CA ARG A 45 7.45 -6.66 -6.92
C ARG A 45 6.74 -7.29 -5.73
N LEU A 46 6.18 -6.45 -4.88
CA LEU A 46 5.38 -6.84 -3.73
C LEU A 46 3.90 -6.57 -4.03
N LEU A 47 3.07 -7.58 -3.85
CA LEU A 47 1.61 -7.44 -3.85
C LEU A 47 1.18 -7.04 -2.43
N VAL A 48 0.60 -5.85 -2.32
CA VAL A 48 0.27 -5.20 -1.06
C VAL A 48 -1.21 -4.83 -1.05
N THR A 49 -1.88 -5.01 0.08
CA THR A 49 -3.22 -4.46 0.34
C THR A 49 -3.10 -3.36 1.39
N ILE A 50 -3.80 -2.26 1.17
CA ILE A 50 -4.00 -1.19 2.16
C ILE A 50 -5.48 -1.15 2.52
N GLU A 51 -5.81 -1.29 3.79
CA GLU A 51 -7.17 -1.20 4.34
C GLU A 51 -7.19 -0.20 5.49
N LEU A 52 -7.86 0.94 5.29
CA LEU A 52 -7.94 2.04 6.24
C LEU A 52 -9.31 2.73 6.17
N GLN A 53 -9.61 3.56 7.18
CA GLN A 53 -10.82 4.38 7.19
C GLN A 53 -10.59 5.67 6.39
N GLY A 54 -11.26 5.78 5.25
CA GLY A 54 -11.25 6.96 4.42
C GLY A 54 -10.08 7.02 3.42
N ARG A 55 -10.44 7.41 2.21
CA ARG A 55 -9.55 7.53 1.04
C ARG A 55 -8.28 8.36 1.26
N GLN A 56 -8.34 9.44 2.04
CA GLN A 56 -7.17 10.30 2.25
C GLN A 56 -6.06 9.54 2.99
N GLN A 57 -6.40 8.74 4.01
CA GLN A 57 -5.42 7.95 4.77
C GLN A 57 -4.72 6.92 3.90
N ILE A 58 -5.44 6.30 2.96
CA ILE A 58 -4.84 5.39 1.99
C ILE A 58 -3.86 6.11 1.07
N MET A 59 -4.26 7.26 0.52
CA MET A 59 -3.39 8.01 -0.39
C MET A 59 -2.10 8.47 0.28
N ASP A 60 -2.20 8.90 1.55
CA ASP A 60 -1.03 9.30 2.35
C ASP A 60 -0.13 8.09 2.66
N THR A 61 -0.73 6.96 3.08
CA THR A 61 -0.01 5.70 3.31
C THR A 61 0.69 5.21 2.05
N MET A 62 0.00 5.16 0.91
CA MET A 62 0.57 4.76 -0.37
C MET A 62 1.67 5.73 -0.83
N GLY A 63 1.50 7.03 -0.57
CA GLY A 63 2.52 8.04 -0.82
C GLY A 63 3.82 7.75 -0.07
N SER A 64 3.70 7.42 1.22
CA SER A 64 4.83 7.10 2.11
C SER A 64 5.66 5.89 1.65
N PHE A 65 5.09 4.98 0.86
CA PHE A 65 5.83 3.81 0.36
C PHE A 65 7.01 4.23 -0.52
N ASN A 66 6.90 5.35 -1.24
CA ASN A 66 7.97 5.83 -2.10
C ASN A 66 9.17 6.38 -1.31
N ASP A 67 8.99 6.70 -0.03
CA ASP A 67 10.07 7.15 0.86
C ASP A 67 10.82 5.98 1.51
N ILE A 68 10.31 4.75 1.38
CA ILE A 68 10.96 3.55 1.90
C ILE A 68 12.20 3.24 1.05
N PRO A 69 13.39 3.05 1.67
CA PRO A 69 14.58 2.67 0.94
C PRO A 69 14.35 1.49 0.01
N TYR A 70 14.94 1.56 -1.19
CA TYR A 70 14.88 0.54 -2.24
C TYR A 70 13.54 0.38 -2.95
N VAL A 71 12.49 1.12 -2.58
CA VAL A 71 11.28 1.25 -3.39
C VAL A 71 11.62 2.06 -4.65
N ILE A 72 11.30 1.49 -5.81
CA ILE A 72 11.48 2.12 -7.12
C ILE A 72 10.20 2.84 -7.53
N SER A 73 9.05 2.18 -7.33
CA SER A 73 7.75 2.74 -7.63
C SER A 73 6.62 2.02 -6.94
N THR A 74 5.52 2.73 -6.75
CA THR A 74 4.26 2.22 -6.21
C THR A 74 3.15 2.45 -7.23
N VAL A 75 2.35 1.42 -7.52
CA VAL A 75 1.26 1.49 -8.49
C VAL A 75 -0.03 0.94 -7.87
N LEU A 76 -1.09 1.75 -7.86
CA LEU A 76 -2.44 1.31 -7.50
C LEU A 76 -2.98 0.39 -8.61
N THR A 77 -3.32 -0.85 -8.27
CA THR A 77 -3.87 -1.84 -9.22
C THR A 77 -5.38 -2.00 -9.06
N TYR A 78 -5.91 -1.79 -7.86
CA TYR A 78 -7.32 -1.91 -7.52
C TYR A 78 -7.69 -0.97 -6.38
N GLN A 79 -8.92 -0.45 -6.39
CA GLN A 79 -9.48 0.31 -5.29
C GLN A 79 -10.96 -0.06 -5.12
N HIS A 80 -11.39 -0.19 -3.86
CA HIS A 80 -12.77 -0.33 -3.45
C HIS A 80 -13.06 0.58 -2.26
N SER A 81 -14.28 1.10 -2.20
CA SER A 81 -14.77 1.92 -1.10
C SER A 81 -16.15 1.39 -0.71
N GLU A 82 -16.31 1.04 0.56
CA GLU A 82 -17.58 0.63 1.16
C GLU A 82 -18.01 1.67 2.19
N GLU A 83 -19.29 2.04 2.15
CA GLU A 83 -19.88 2.98 3.11
C GLU A 83 -20.25 2.21 4.39
N VAL A 84 -19.86 2.74 5.56
CA VAL A 84 -20.24 2.16 6.86
C VAL A 84 -21.43 2.87 7.51
#